data_AF-A0A7V3NVR2-F1
#
_entry.id   AF-A0A7V3NVR2-F1
#
_cell.length_a   1.000
_cell.length_b   1.000
_cell.length_c   1.000
_cell.angle_alpha   90.00
_cell.angle_beta   90.00
_cell.angle_gamma   90.00
#
_symmetry.space_group_name_H-M   'P 1'
#
loop_
_entity.id
_entity.type
_entity.pdbx_description
1 polymer ?
#
loop_
_entity_poly.entity_id
_entity_poly.type
_entity_poly.pdbx_seq_one_letter_code
_entity_poly.pdbx_strand_id
1 'polypeptide(L)'
;MENSKRPSSSYIRGKKGVFYVKCLVDSLPFKLQIVALKPVYEVKGVLNRGDNFIEVSFKDLKSGSYKVVLLAGEEKREAPLTLFTLPIDFTPTELNQIITILSFLVPQPELDSFNYYKKDPDSLKSYWERFWKRRDPTPETELNEFEEEFWNRVEYADENFSSHLKRGALSDRGICYIVLGPPDEIERHPFELEAPSYEVWYYYYKNYRFVFMDLKGVGDYEIVDPPRYIFYELLKK
;
A
#
# COMPACT_ATOMS: atom_id res chain seq x y z
N MET A 1 -14.21 19.40 -33.85
CA MET A 1 -13.24 20.21 -33.08
C MET A 1 -13.27 19.70 -31.65
N GLU A 2 -12.36 18.78 -31.36
CA GLU A 2 -12.17 18.11 -30.07
C GLU A 2 -11.81 19.13 -29.00
N ASN A 3 -12.65 19.26 -27.98
CA ASN A 3 -12.39 20.17 -26.87
C ASN A 3 -12.33 19.42 -25.54
N SER A 4 -11.17 19.57 -24.92
CA SER A 4 -10.85 19.42 -23.50
C SER A 4 -10.22 18.08 -23.06
N LYS A 5 -8.91 18.18 -22.86
CA LYS A 5 -7.90 17.18 -22.56
C LYS A 5 -8.07 16.59 -21.14
N ARG A 6 -7.93 15.26 -21.09
CA ARG A 6 -7.46 14.35 -20.01
C ARG A 6 -7.46 14.91 -18.56
N PRO A 7 -8.01 14.18 -17.58
CA PRO A 7 -7.40 14.19 -16.26
C PRO A 7 -5.97 13.66 -16.46
N SER A 8 -4.98 14.55 -16.45
CA SER A 8 -3.57 14.16 -16.39
C SER A 8 -3.38 13.27 -15.15
N SER A 9 -2.51 12.26 -15.24
CA SER A 9 -2.00 11.51 -14.09
C SER A 9 -1.61 12.50 -13.00
N SER A 10 -2.49 12.67 -12.02
CA SER A 10 -2.31 13.68 -10.98
C SER A 10 -1.65 12.99 -9.81
N TYR A 11 -0.33 12.96 -9.86
CA TYR A 11 0.52 12.81 -8.70
C TYR A 11 0.16 13.90 -7.69
N ILE A 12 -0.47 13.53 -6.57
CA ILE A 12 -0.88 14.48 -5.55
C ILE A 12 -0.20 14.13 -4.23
N ARG A 13 0.80 14.94 -3.87
CA ARG A 13 1.41 14.97 -2.54
C ARG A 13 0.51 15.76 -1.59
N GLY A 14 -0.15 15.09 -0.64
CA GLY A 14 -0.87 15.73 0.48
C GLY A 14 -2.34 15.30 0.62
N LYS A 15 -3.02 15.88 1.62
CA LYS A 15 -4.40 15.51 2.02
C LYS A 15 -5.50 16.02 1.08
N LYS A 16 -5.15 16.69 -0.01
CA LYS A 16 -6.10 17.36 -0.91
C LYS A 16 -5.66 17.21 -2.35
N GLY A 17 -6.59 16.84 -3.21
CA GLY A 17 -6.43 16.78 -4.65
C GLY A 17 -7.37 17.70 -5.40
N VAL A 18 -6.93 18.13 -6.57
CA VAL A 18 -7.69 19.01 -7.45
C VAL A 18 -7.86 18.30 -8.79
N PHE A 19 -9.12 18.05 -9.16
CA PHE A 19 -9.47 17.45 -10.46
C PHE A 19 -9.98 18.55 -11.38
N TYR A 20 -9.22 18.87 -12.42
CA TYR A 20 -9.62 19.88 -13.38
C TYR A 20 -10.83 19.40 -14.19
N VAL A 21 -11.85 20.25 -14.25
CA VAL A 21 -13.08 20.06 -15.02
C VAL A 21 -13.36 21.31 -15.82
N LYS A 22 -14.29 21.27 -16.77
CA LYS A 22 -14.77 22.48 -17.43
C LYS A 22 -16.27 22.36 -17.65
N CYS A 23 -17.05 23.11 -16.87
CA CYS A 23 -18.50 23.14 -17.02
C CYS A 23 -18.93 24.30 -17.95
N LEU A 24 -19.61 23.96 -19.06
CA LEU A 24 -20.12 24.93 -20.04
C LEU A 24 -21.61 25.25 -19.84
N VAL A 25 -22.31 24.44 -19.05
CA VAL A 25 -23.74 24.55 -18.74
C VAL A 25 -23.95 25.19 -17.38
N ASP A 26 -25.12 25.78 -17.16
CA ASP A 26 -25.37 26.59 -15.96
C ASP A 26 -25.43 25.77 -14.68
N SER A 27 -25.86 24.51 -14.76
CA SER A 27 -25.92 23.58 -13.63
C SER A 27 -25.79 22.15 -14.13
N LEU A 28 -24.76 21.45 -13.66
CA LEU A 28 -24.51 20.04 -13.98
C LEU A 28 -24.26 19.25 -12.69
N PRO A 29 -25.20 18.39 -12.25
CA PRO A 29 -24.94 17.52 -11.12
C PRO A 29 -23.81 16.56 -11.46
N PHE A 30 -22.90 16.37 -10.51
CA PHE A 30 -21.80 15.43 -10.64
C PHE A 30 -21.69 14.51 -9.44
N LYS A 31 -21.05 13.37 -9.69
CA LYS A 31 -20.66 12.37 -8.72
C LYS A 31 -19.24 11.93 -9.05
N LEU A 32 -18.30 12.23 -8.16
CA LEU A 32 -16.91 11.78 -8.28
C LEU A 32 -16.66 10.67 -7.24
N GLN A 33 -16.11 9.56 -7.70
CA GLN A 33 -15.77 8.41 -6.88
C GLN A 33 -14.29 8.09 -6.99
N ILE A 34 -13.68 7.66 -5.90
CA ILE A 34 -12.36 7.04 -5.89
C ILE A 34 -12.57 5.57 -5.60
N VAL A 35 -12.04 4.73 -6.47
CA VAL A 35 -12.36 3.30 -6.55
C VAL A 35 -11.05 2.51 -6.47
N ALA A 36 -10.95 1.63 -5.48
CA ALA A 36 -9.97 0.56 -5.45
C ALA A 36 -10.61 -0.69 -6.10
N LEU A 37 -10.90 -1.74 -5.32
CA LEU A 37 -11.81 -2.83 -5.74
C LEU A 37 -13.29 -2.42 -5.70
N LYS A 38 -13.64 -1.50 -4.78
CA LYS A 38 -14.96 -0.89 -4.63
C LYS A 38 -14.81 0.62 -4.38
N PRO A 39 -15.86 1.43 -4.52
CA PRO A 39 -15.81 2.85 -4.17
C PRO A 39 -15.40 3.02 -2.71
N VAL A 40 -14.29 3.70 -2.47
CA VAL A 40 -13.74 4.00 -1.13
C VAL A 40 -14.00 5.44 -0.71
N TYR A 41 -14.26 6.33 -1.67
CA TYR A 41 -14.62 7.72 -1.43
C TYR A 41 -15.62 8.19 -2.49
N GLU A 42 -16.55 9.05 -2.09
CA GLU A 42 -17.57 9.59 -2.96
C GLU A 42 -17.89 11.04 -2.57
N VAL A 43 -17.88 11.93 -3.56
CA VAL A 43 -18.34 13.31 -3.42
C VAL A 43 -19.39 13.60 -4.49
N LYS A 44 -20.46 14.29 -4.10
CA LYS A 44 -21.52 14.76 -4.99
C LYS A 44 -21.62 16.27 -4.90
N GLY A 45 -21.96 16.90 -6.00
CA GLY A 45 -22.17 18.33 -6.05
C GLY A 45 -22.81 18.76 -7.36
N VAL A 46 -22.79 20.05 -7.61
CA VAL A 46 -23.26 20.67 -8.85
C VAL A 46 -22.12 21.54 -9.38
N LEU A 47 -21.72 21.31 -10.62
CA LEU A 47 -20.81 22.20 -11.35
C LEU A 47 -21.62 23.30 -12.00
N ASN A 48 -21.25 24.54 -11.73
CA ASN A 48 -21.83 25.71 -12.37
C ASN A 48 -20.97 26.14 -13.56
N ARG A 49 -21.56 26.93 -14.46
CA ARG A 49 -20.84 27.49 -15.60
C ARG A 49 -19.61 28.26 -15.12
N GLY A 50 -18.44 27.89 -15.64
CA GLY A 50 -17.16 28.51 -15.28
C GLY A 50 -16.38 27.80 -14.18
N ASP A 51 -16.95 26.78 -13.53
CA ASP A 51 -16.21 25.92 -12.61
C ASP A 51 -15.13 25.13 -13.38
N ASN A 52 -13.90 25.21 -12.86
CA ASN A 52 -12.72 24.66 -13.51
C ASN A 52 -12.07 23.50 -12.75
N PHE A 53 -12.55 23.19 -11.54
CA PHE A 53 -12.00 22.11 -10.74
C PHE A 53 -12.97 21.58 -9.69
N ILE A 54 -12.73 20.35 -9.25
CA ILE A 54 -13.34 19.72 -8.07
C ILE A 54 -12.21 19.46 -7.07
N GLU A 55 -12.35 19.98 -5.85
CA GLU A 55 -11.42 19.71 -4.76
C GLU A 55 -11.89 18.48 -3.98
N VAL A 56 -10.97 17.55 -3.71
CA VAL A 56 -11.23 16.30 -3.00
C VAL A 56 -10.25 16.16 -1.85
N SER A 57 -10.73 15.77 -0.67
CA SER A 57 -9.88 15.42 0.46
C SER A 57 -9.48 13.95 0.38
N PHE A 58 -8.18 13.69 0.43
CA PHE A 58 -7.60 12.34 0.47
C PHE A 58 -7.17 11.92 1.88
N LYS A 59 -7.53 12.69 2.91
CA LYS A 59 -7.10 12.47 4.30
C LYS A 59 -7.32 11.04 4.81
N ASP A 60 -8.40 10.39 4.37
CA ASP A 60 -8.80 9.06 4.84
C ASP A 60 -8.49 7.95 3.82
N LEU A 61 -7.79 8.28 2.73
CA LEU A 61 -7.36 7.33 1.72
C LEU A 61 -5.94 6.85 2.01
N LYS A 62 -5.72 5.55 1.85
CA LYS A 62 -4.39 4.94 2.01
C LYS A 62 -3.53 5.22 0.78
N SER A 63 -2.24 4.92 0.89
CA SER A 63 -1.41 4.76 -0.29
C SER A 63 -1.96 3.66 -1.17
N GLY A 64 -1.87 3.83 -2.47
CA GLY A 64 -2.26 2.80 -3.42
C GLY A 64 -2.68 3.36 -4.77
N SER A 65 -2.89 2.45 -5.70
CA SER A 65 -3.38 2.72 -7.04
C SER A 65 -4.91 2.66 -7.05
N TYR A 66 -5.52 3.81 -7.30
CA TYR A 66 -6.97 4.00 -7.39
C TYR A 66 -7.38 4.38 -8.80
N LYS A 67 -8.68 4.29 -9.05
CA LYS A 67 -9.34 4.87 -10.21
C LYS A 67 -10.28 5.98 -9.75
N VAL A 68 -10.13 7.16 -10.33
CA VAL A 68 -11.07 8.26 -10.17
C VAL A 68 -12.13 8.12 -11.26
N VAL A 69 -13.39 8.06 -10.86
CA VAL A 69 -14.55 7.97 -11.75
C VAL A 69 -15.39 9.22 -11.56
N LEU A 70 -15.49 10.06 -12.58
CA LEU A 70 -16.36 11.22 -12.62
C LEU A 70 -17.59 10.93 -13.48
N LEU A 71 -18.77 11.06 -12.88
CA LEU A 71 -20.07 10.99 -13.53
C LEU A 71 -20.68 12.38 -13.50
N ALA A 72 -20.96 12.99 -14.65
CA ALA A 72 -21.57 14.31 -14.74
C ALA A 72 -22.59 14.32 -15.89
N GLY A 73 -23.88 14.44 -15.56
CA GLY A 73 -24.96 14.20 -16.53
C GLY A 73 -24.88 12.77 -17.11
N GLU A 74 -24.84 12.66 -18.43
CA GLU A 74 -24.68 11.37 -19.15
C GLU A 74 -23.21 10.99 -19.38
N GLU A 75 -22.26 11.87 -19.07
CA GLU A 75 -20.84 11.61 -19.28
C GLU A 75 -20.21 10.86 -18.10
N LYS A 76 -19.42 9.83 -18.44
CA LYS A 76 -18.55 9.12 -17.51
C LYS A 76 -17.09 9.26 -17.96
N ARG A 77 -16.22 9.69 -17.06
CA ARG A 77 -14.77 9.77 -17.26
C ARG A 77 -14.05 9.01 -16.17
N GLU A 78 -12.96 8.34 -16.54
CA GLU A 78 -12.12 7.59 -15.63
C GLU A 78 -10.66 8.00 -15.81
N ALA A 79 -9.90 8.06 -14.71
CA ALA A 79 -8.46 8.25 -14.73
C ALA A 79 -7.80 7.47 -13.60
N PRO A 80 -6.56 6.99 -13.79
CA PRO A 80 -5.77 6.45 -12.69
C PRO A 80 -5.41 7.56 -11.70
N LEU A 81 -5.39 7.22 -10.40
CA LEU A 81 -4.94 8.06 -9.31
C LEU A 81 -4.05 7.22 -8.40
N THR A 82 -2.77 7.52 -8.36
CA THR A 82 -1.85 6.90 -7.39
C THR A 82 -1.67 7.85 -6.22
N LEU A 83 -2.03 7.40 -5.02
CA LEU A 83 -1.79 8.15 -3.79
C LEU A 83 -0.55 7.57 -3.10
N PHE A 84 0.34 8.48 -2.67
CA PHE A 84 1.47 8.15 -1.82
C PHE A 84 1.32 8.93 -0.51
N THR A 85 1.05 8.22 0.58
CA THR A 85 1.15 8.77 1.94
C THR A 85 2.63 8.96 2.24
N LEU A 86 3.04 10.22 2.40
CA LEU A 86 4.36 10.51 2.93
C LEU A 86 4.41 10.14 4.41
N PRO A 87 5.59 9.83 4.97
CA PRO A 87 5.73 9.47 6.39
C PRO A 87 5.17 10.47 7.40
N ILE A 88 5.06 11.73 6.98
CA ILE A 88 4.51 12.85 7.75
C ILE A 88 3.03 12.64 8.10
N ASP A 89 2.33 11.82 7.32
CA ASP A 89 0.92 11.50 7.52
C ASP A 89 0.72 10.25 8.39
N PHE A 90 1.78 9.48 8.68
CA PHE A 90 1.71 8.35 9.58
C PHE A 90 1.65 8.81 11.04
N THR A 91 0.83 8.13 11.84
CA THR A 91 0.98 8.18 13.30
C THR A 91 2.38 7.67 13.69
N PRO A 92 2.93 8.09 14.84
CA PRO A 92 4.21 7.57 15.31
C PRO A 92 4.24 6.03 15.41
N THR A 93 3.10 5.42 15.75
CA THR A 93 2.96 3.96 15.79
C THR A 93 3.08 3.34 14.40
N GLU A 94 2.32 3.84 13.41
CA GLU A 94 2.39 3.34 12.03
C GLU A 94 3.78 3.51 11.44
N LEU A 95 4.43 4.65 11.66
CA LEU A 95 5.79 4.89 11.20
C LEU A 95 6.77 3.86 11.75
N ASN A 96 6.71 3.56 13.05
CA ASN A 96 7.57 2.53 13.65
C ASN A 96 7.25 1.13 13.11
N GLN A 97 5.99 0.82 12.82
CA GLN A 97 5.61 -0.45 12.20
C GLN A 97 6.19 -0.58 10.78
N ILE A 98 6.08 0.47 9.97
CA ILE A 98 6.67 0.48 8.62
C ILE A 98 8.20 0.38 8.68
N ILE A 99 8.87 1.11 9.58
CA ILE A 99 10.32 0.97 9.79
C ILE A 99 10.70 -0.46 10.22
N THR A 100 9.86 -1.11 11.02
CA THR A 100 10.06 -2.51 11.42
C THR A 100 10.00 -3.43 10.21
N ILE A 101 9.04 -3.25 9.30
CA ILE A 101 8.96 -4.03 8.06
C ILE A 101 10.16 -3.75 7.16
N LEU A 102 10.53 -2.47 6.98
CA LEU A 102 11.70 -2.07 6.19
C LEU A 102 13.00 -2.65 6.74
N SER A 103 13.08 -2.98 8.03
CA SER A 103 14.27 -3.61 8.64
C SER A 103 14.65 -4.96 8.06
N PHE A 104 13.74 -5.63 7.36
CA PHE A 104 14.03 -6.85 6.63
C PHE A 104 14.49 -6.62 5.19
N LEU A 105 14.32 -5.40 4.67
CA LEU A 105 14.61 -5.04 3.28
C LEU A 105 15.86 -4.19 3.12
N VAL A 106 16.38 -3.61 4.21
CA VAL A 106 17.45 -2.61 4.17
C VAL A 106 18.53 -2.94 5.19
N PRO A 107 19.80 -2.58 4.92
CA PRO A 107 20.90 -2.82 5.84
C PRO A 107 20.82 -1.91 7.08
N GLN A 108 21.50 -2.30 8.16
CA GLN A 108 21.48 -1.59 9.44
C GLN A 108 21.76 -0.06 9.34
N PRO A 109 22.72 0.43 8.55
CA PRO A 109 22.97 1.89 8.44
C PRO A 109 21.79 2.68 7.87
N GLU A 110 20.96 2.07 7.01
CA GLU A 110 19.75 2.71 6.51
C GLU A 110 18.66 2.74 7.58
N LEU A 111 18.54 1.70 8.40
CA LEU A 111 17.64 1.71 9.55
C LEU A 111 18.04 2.75 10.60
N ASP A 112 19.34 2.90 10.85
CA ASP A 112 19.85 3.93 11.76
C ASP A 112 19.50 5.33 11.23
N SER A 113 19.58 5.52 9.91
CA SER A 113 19.15 6.76 9.26
C SER A 113 17.65 7.02 9.44
N PHE A 114 16.78 6.03 9.24
CA PHE A 114 15.35 6.17 9.53
C PHE A 114 15.10 6.54 11.00
N ASN A 115 15.78 5.88 11.94
CA ASN A 115 15.67 6.15 13.37
C ASN A 115 16.20 7.53 13.78
N TYR A 116 17.19 8.06 13.05
CA TYR A 116 17.69 9.41 13.23
C TYR A 116 16.70 10.44 12.70
N TYR A 117 16.27 10.30 11.44
CA TYR A 117 15.44 11.29 10.77
C TYR A 117 13.98 11.29 11.25
N LYS A 118 13.45 10.19 11.80
CA LYS A 118 12.07 10.14 12.32
C LYS A 118 11.75 11.13 13.44
N LYS A 119 12.76 11.78 14.02
CA LYS A 119 12.62 12.83 15.04
C LYS A 119 12.17 14.18 14.47
N ASP A 120 12.40 14.40 13.18
CA ASP A 120 12.06 15.64 12.49
C ASP A 120 11.25 15.34 11.20
N PRO A 121 10.00 15.81 11.09
CA PRO A 121 9.12 15.43 9.97
C PRO A 121 9.65 15.83 8.59
N ASP A 122 10.27 17.00 8.45
CA ASP A 122 10.79 17.49 7.16
C ASP A 122 12.04 16.72 6.72
N SER A 123 12.93 16.42 7.68
CA SER A 123 14.10 15.57 7.44
C SER A 123 13.69 14.13 7.09
N LEU A 124 12.70 13.58 7.80
CA LEU A 124 12.15 12.25 7.50
C LEU A 124 11.56 12.19 6.09
N LYS A 125 10.73 13.18 5.71
CA LYS A 125 10.18 13.31 4.37
C LYS A 125 11.29 13.30 3.33
N SER A 126 12.29 14.16 3.51
CA SER A 126 13.41 14.30 2.57
C SER A 126 14.23 13.00 2.47
N TYR A 127 14.44 12.30 3.58
CA TYR A 127 15.12 11.01 3.59
C TYR A 127 14.29 9.92 2.88
N TRP A 128 12.99 9.85 3.15
CA TRP A 128 12.05 8.90 2.54
C TRP A 128 12.00 9.05 1.01
N GLU A 129 11.88 10.28 0.52
CA GLU A 129 11.89 10.55 -0.93
C GLU A 129 13.21 10.10 -1.59
N ARG A 130 14.35 10.36 -0.94
CA ARG A 130 15.65 9.86 -1.44
C ARG A 130 15.77 8.34 -1.34
N PHE A 131 15.22 7.75 -0.29
CA PHE A 131 15.27 6.31 -0.04
C PHE A 131 14.62 5.53 -1.18
N TRP A 132 13.40 5.90 -1.56
CA TRP A 132 12.70 5.27 -2.68
C TRP A 132 13.31 5.63 -4.01
N LYS A 133 13.61 6.91 -4.27
CA LYS A 133 14.22 7.35 -5.54
C LYS A 133 15.50 6.57 -5.91
N ARG A 134 16.32 6.18 -4.93
CA ARG A 134 17.53 5.36 -5.18
C ARG A 134 17.24 3.91 -5.56
N ARG A 135 16.03 3.43 -5.29
CA ARG A 135 15.55 2.06 -5.54
C ARG A 135 14.56 1.99 -6.70
N ASP A 136 14.39 3.10 -7.42
CA ASP A 136 13.57 3.18 -8.61
C ASP A 136 14.23 2.40 -9.75
N PRO A 137 13.68 1.24 -10.18
CA PRO A 137 14.26 0.45 -11.26
C PRO A 137 14.08 1.12 -12.62
N THR A 138 13.09 2.00 -12.76
CA THR A 138 12.67 2.58 -14.04
C THR A 138 12.37 4.07 -13.87
N PRO A 139 13.39 4.91 -13.60
CA PRO A 139 13.21 6.33 -13.25
C PRO A 139 12.64 7.22 -14.38
N GLU A 140 12.41 6.63 -15.56
CA GLU A 140 11.74 7.29 -16.69
C GLU A 140 10.21 7.20 -16.58
N THR A 141 9.68 6.32 -15.72
CA THR A 141 8.25 6.26 -15.42
C THR A 141 7.89 7.27 -14.33
N GLU A 142 6.61 7.60 -14.23
CA GLU A 142 6.12 8.53 -13.21
C GLU A 142 6.10 7.91 -11.80
N LEU A 143 6.13 6.57 -11.71
CA LEU A 143 5.93 5.81 -10.47
C LEU A 143 7.13 4.93 -10.20
N ASN A 144 7.57 4.89 -8.95
CA ASN A 144 8.59 3.94 -8.53
C ASN A 144 7.96 2.56 -8.32
N GLU A 145 8.21 1.63 -9.24
CA GLU A 145 7.60 0.30 -9.23
C GLU A 145 8.03 -0.53 -8.02
N PHE A 146 9.23 -0.28 -7.49
CA PHE A 146 9.69 -0.96 -6.28
C PHE A 146 8.97 -0.47 -5.03
N GLU A 147 8.70 0.83 -4.93
CA GLU A 147 7.86 1.39 -3.86
C GLU A 147 6.42 0.90 -3.97
N GLU A 148 5.86 0.90 -5.18
CA GLU A 148 4.49 0.41 -5.42
C GLU A 148 4.35 -1.06 -5.02
N GLU A 149 5.26 -1.92 -5.47
CA GLU A 149 5.25 -3.35 -5.12
C GLU A 149 5.40 -3.57 -3.61
N PHE A 150 6.24 -2.80 -2.93
CA PHE A 150 6.33 -2.85 -1.46
C PHE A 150 4.98 -2.58 -0.81
N TRP A 151 4.30 -1.49 -1.20
CA TRP A 151 3.01 -1.13 -0.64
C TRP A 151 1.91 -2.14 -1.00
N ASN A 152 1.90 -2.66 -2.22
CA ASN A 152 0.96 -3.71 -2.65
C ASN A 152 1.11 -4.97 -1.77
N ARG A 153 2.35 -5.35 -1.43
CA ARG A 153 2.59 -6.49 -0.53
C ARG A 153 2.19 -6.21 0.91
N VAL A 154 2.41 -4.99 1.40
CA VAL A 154 1.96 -4.57 2.74
C VAL A 154 0.43 -4.62 2.82
N GLU A 155 -0.28 -4.10 1.83
CA GLU A 155 -1.74 -4.13 1.77
C GLU A 155 -2.26 -5.57 1.68
N TYR A 156 -1.71 -6.38 0.76
CA TYR A 156 -2.07 -7.79 0.64
C TYR A 156 -1.85 -8.53 1.97
N ALA A 157 -0.73 -8.28 2.64
CA ALA A 157 -0.44 -8.92 3.91
C ALA A 157 -1.43 -8.50 5.01
N ASP A 158 -1.79 -7.21 5.09
CA ASP A 158 -2.82 -6.73 6.01
C ASP A 158 -4.21 -7.32 5.70
N GLU A 159 -4.56 -7.52 4.44
CA GLU A 159 -5.85 -8.11 4.07
C GLU A 159 -5.92 -9.62 4.36
N ASN A 160 -4.83 -10.36 4.12
CA ASN A 160 -4.85 -11.83 4.13
C ASN A 160 -4.29 -12.45 5.41
N PHE A 161 -3.43 -11.75 6.15
CA PHE A 161 -2.70 -12.32 7.29
C PHE A 161 -2.95 -11.59 8.62
N SER A 162 -3.91 -10.66 8.65
CA SER A 162 -4.31 -10.00 9.89
C SER A 162 -4.98 -10.97 10.86
N SER A 163 -4.75 -10.72 12.15
CA SER A 163 -5.46 -11.39 13.24
C SER A 163 -6.08 -10.35 14.17
N HIS A 164 -6.83 -10.80 15.17
CA HIS A 164 -7.34 -9.91 16.22
C HIS A 164 -6.23 -9.24 17.05
N LEU A 165 -5.01 -9.75 17.02
CA LEU A 165 -3.90 -9.30 17.85
C LEU A 165 -2.92 -8.38 17.12
N LYS A 166 -2.70 -8.58 15.82
CA LYS A 166 -1.68 -7.86 15.05
C LYS A 166 -2.12 -7.62 13.61
N ARG A 167 -1.63 -6.51 13.05
CA ARG A 167 -1.68 -6.23 11.61
C ARG A 167 -1.00 -7.35 10.83
N GLY A 168 -1.59 -7.73 9.71
CA GLY A 168 -1.09 -8.82 8.88
C GLY A 168 0.31 -8.56 8.33
N ALA A 169 0.64 -7.32 7.96
CA ALA A 169 1.99 -6.94 7.52
C ALA A 169 3.09 -7.12 8.60
N LEU A 170 2.71 -7.26 9.88
CA LEU A 170 3.61 -7.53 11.00
C LEU A 170 3.57 -8.99 11.48
N SER A 171 2.74 -9.84 10.87
CA SER A 171 2.74 -11.27 11.13
C SER A 171 3.95 -11.96 10.50
N ASP A 172 4.31 -13.15 10.97
CA ASP A 172 5.43 -13.89 10.36
C ASP A 172 5.14 -14.21 8.88
N ARG A 173 3.90 -14.55 8.53
CA ARG A 173 3.44 -14.73 7.14
C ARG A 173 3.53 -13.45 6.33
N GLY A 174 3.10 -12.32 6.90
CA GLY A 174 3.15 -11.03 6.22
C GLY A 174 4.57 -10.55 5.95
N ILE A 175 5.46 -10.66 6.94
CA ILE A 175 6.88 -10.33 6.76
C ILE A 175 7.50 -11.24 5.70
N CYS A 176 7.22 -12.54 5.73
CA CYS A 176 7.66 -13.49 4.69
C CYS A 176 7.21 -13.05 3.29
N TYR A 177 5.91 -12.76 3.12
CA TYR A 177 5.32 -12.34 1.86
C TYR A 177 5.88 -11.01 1.35
N ILE A 178 6.07 -10.02 2.23
CA ILE A 178 6.62 -8.72 1.83
C ILE A 178 8.06 -8.87 1.33
N VAL A 179 8.88 -9.64 2.05
CA VAL A 179 10.30 -9.80 1.75
C VAL A 179 10.56 -10.70 0.54
N LEU A 180 9.88 -11.83 0.46
CA LEU A 180 10.12 -12.86 -0.56
C LEU A 180 9.18 -12.74 -1.77
N GLY A 181 8.04 -12.07 -1.61
CA GLY A 181 6.95 -12.07 -2.58
C GLY A 181 5.97 -13.22 -2.34
N PRO A 182 5.07 -13.50 -3.30
CA PRO A 182 4.19 -14.64 -3.20
C PRO A 182 4.97 -15.96 -3.22
N PRO A 183 4.61 -16.94 -2.38
CA PRO A 183 5.14 -18.29 -2.48
C PRO A 183 4.68 -18.95 -3.79
N ASP A 184 5.46 -19.91 -4.27
CA ASP A 184 5.13 -20.72 -5.45
C ASP A 184 3.94 -21.64 -5.14
N GLU A 185 3.85 -22.14 -3.90
CA GLU A 185 2.79 -23.02 -3.44
C GLU A 185 2.46 -22.78 -1.95
N ILE A 186 1.18 -22.90 -1.61
CA ILE A 186 0.67 -22.87 -0.23
C ILE A 186 -0.19 -24.11 0.00
N GLU A 187 0.31 -25.04 0.82
CA GLU A 187 -0.48 -26.14 1.37
C GLU A 187 -1.19 -25.64 2.64
N ARG A 188 -2.51 -25.79 2.69
CA ARG A 188 -3.32 -25.33 3.84
C ARG A 188 -3.93 -26.51 4.56
N HIS A 189 -3.76 -26.52 5.87
CA HIS A 189 -4.26 -27.55 6.78
C HIS A 189 -5.17 -26.90 7.84
N PRO A 190 -6.38 -26.43 7.45
CA PRO A 190 -7.28 -25.70 8.35
C PRO A 190 -7.90 -26.55 9.45
N PHE A 191 -7.98 -27.87 9.24
CA PHE A 191 -8.56 -28.83 10.18
C PHE A 191 -7.68 -30.08 10.21
N GLU A 192 -6.98 -30.29 11.30
CA GLU A 192 -6.19 -31.49 11.56
C GLU A 192 -6.60 -32.06 12.92
N LEU A 193 -6.75 -33.38 13.02
CA LEU A 193 -7.27 -34.02 14.23
C LEU A 193 -6.30 -33.90 15.41
N GLU A 194 -5.00 -33.87 15.13
CA GLU A 194 -3.93 -33.95 16.14
C GLU A 194 -3.00 -32.72 16.12
N ALA A 195 -3.33 -31.68 15.35
CA ALA A 195 -2.50 -30.48 15.22
C ALA A 195 -3.36 -29.20 15.12
N PRO A 196 -2.85 -28.06 15.62
CA PRO A 196 -3.42 -26.75 15.28
C PRO A 196 -3.38 -26.50 13.78
N SER A 197 -4.22 -25.58 13.29
CA SER A 197 -4.22 -25.19 11.88
C SER A 197 -2.84 -24.67 11.46
N TYR A 198 -2.37 -25.11 10.29
CA TYR A 198 -1.08 -24.66 9.74
C TYR A 198 -1.10 -24.49 8.22
N GLU A 199 -0.12 -23.73 7.74
CA GLU A 199 0.16 -23.55 6.32
C GLU A 199 1.62 -23.88 6.04
N VAL A 200 1.89 -24.55 4.92
CA VAL A 200 3.24 -24.78 4.41
C VAL A 200 3.42 -23.97 3.14
N TRP A 201 4.41 -23.10 3.14
CA TRP A 201 4.73 -22.21 2.02
C TRP A 201 6.03 -22.67 1.37
N TYR A 202 6.01 -22.83 0.05
CA TYR A 202 7.16 -23.25 -0.74
C TYR A 202 7.64 -22.12 -1.65
N TYR A 203 8.96 -21.88 -1.65
CA TYR A 203 9.65 -21.04 -2.62
C TYR A 203 10.71 -21.88 -3.33
N TYR A 204 10.31 -22.57 -4.39
CA TYR A 204 11.10 -23.59 -5.08
C TYR A 204 12.41 -23.03 -5.64
N TYR A 205 12.37 -21.84 -6.25
CA TYR A 205 13.58 -21.22 -6.81
C TYR A 205 14.64 -20.89 -5.73
N LYS A 206 14.21 -20.61 -4.51
CA LYS A 206 15.09 -20.33 -3.36
C LYS A 206 15.39 -21.56 -2.52
N ASN A 207 14.73 -22.68 -2.80
CA ASN A 207 14.72 -23.88 -1.97
C ASN A 207 14.33 -23.58 -0.50
N TYR A 208 13.35 -22.69 -0.31
CA TYR A 208 12.81 -22.38 1.02
C TYR A 208 11.49 -23.11 1.25
N ARG A 209 11.32 -23.58 2.47
CA ARG A 209 10.08 -24.15 2.99
C ARG A 209 9.81 -23.53 4.36
N PHE A 210 8.62 -22.99 4.54
CA PHE A 210 8.19 -22.38 5.80
C PHE A 210 6.89 -23.02 6.27
N VAL A 211 6.82 -23.41 7.54
CA VAL A 211 5.61 -23.89 8.19
C VAL A 211 5.17 -22.84 9.20
N PHE A 212 3.97 -22.30 8.99
CA PHE A 212 3.33 -21.36 9.90
C PHE A 212 2.14 -22.03 10.57
N MET A 213 2.01 -21.88 11.89
CA MET A 213 0.98 -22.58 12.67
C MET A 213 0.24 -21.61 13.60
N ASP A 214 -1.09 -21.71 13.63
CA ASP A 214 -1.94 -20.95 14.55
C ASP A 214 -2.03 -21.65 15.90
N LEU A 215 -0.97 -21.51 16.70
CA LEU A 215 -0.83 -22.16 18.01
C LEU A 215 -1.91 -21.72 19.02
N LYS A 216 -2.51 -20.55 18.82
CA LYS A 216 -3.46 -19.91 19.74
C LYS A 216 -4.91 -20.02 19.27
N GLY A 217 -5.15 -20.43 18.03
CA GLY A 217 -6.49 -20.50 17.43
C GLY A 217 -7.13 -19.12 17.21
N VAL A 218 -6.32 -18.08 16.99
CA VAL A 218 -6.80 -16.68 16.83
C VAL A 218 -6.50 -16.10 15.44
N GLY A 219 -6.07 -16.95 14.51
CA GLY A 219 -5.65 -16.57 13.16
C GLY A 219 -4.23 -15.99 13.09
N ASP A 220 -3.46 -16.05 14.18
CA ASP A 220 -2.09 -15.55 14.24
C ASP A 220 -1.09 -16.70 14.01
N TYR A 221 -0.83 -17.00 12.74
CA TYR A 221 0.05 -18.09 12.36
C TYR A 221 1.51 -17.67 12.56
N GLU A 222 2.17 -18.32 13.49
CA GLU A 222 3.57 -18.08 13.84
C GLU A 222 4.48 -19.07 13.12
N ILE A 223 5.69 -18.64 12.76
CA ILE A 223 6.69 -19.53 12.16
C ILE A 223 7.10 -20.62 13.17
N VAL A 224 7.03 -21.88 12.76
CA VAL A 224 7.46 -23.05 13.57
C VAL A 224 8.59 -23.84 12.93
N ASP A 225 8.68 -23.82 11.60
CA ASP A 225 9.77 -24.46 10.85
C ASP A 225 10.15 -23.59 9.63
N PRO A 226 11.42 -23.17 9.49
CA PRO A 226 12.53 -23.42 10.39
C PRO A 226 12.37 -22.65 11.71
N PRO A 227 13.22 -22.92 12.72
CA PRO A 227 13.27 -22.12 13.94
C PRO A 227 13.34 -20.61 13.65
N ARG A 228 12.62 -19.81 14.45
CA ARG A 228 12.44 -18.36 14.24
C ARG A 228 13.74 -17.58 13.98
N TYR A 229 14.86 -17.93 14.62
CA TYR A 229 16.13 -17.24 14.39
C TYR A 229 16.67 -17.50 12.97
N ILE A 230 16.59 -18.74 12.47
CA ILE A 230 16.97 -19.11 11.10
C ILE A 230 16.03 -18.40 10.12
N PHE A 231 14.72 -18.39 10.39
CA PHE A 231 13.76 -17.68 9.57
C PHE A 231 14.15 -16.20 9.38
N TYR A 232 14.48 -15.49 10.45
CA TYR A 232 14.91 -14.10 10.34
C TYR A 232 16.26 -13.92 9.63
N GLU A 233 17.18 -14.87 9.77
CA GLU A 233 18.44 -14.85 8.99
C GLU A 233 18.18 -15.04 7.49
N LEU A 234 17.29 -15.97 7.11
CA LEU A 234 16.93 -16.21 5.71
C LEU A 234 16.23 -15.02 5.05
N LEU A 235 15.53 -14.21 5.83
CA LEU A 235 14.84 -13.01 5.34
C LEU A 235 15.73 -11.77 5.27
N LYS A 236 16.80 -11.70 6.07
CA LYS A 236 17.76 -10.60 5.98
C LYS A 236 18.63 -10.77 4.73
N LYS A 237 18.57 -9.79 3.83
CA LYS A 237 19.47 -9.70 2.67
C LYS A 237 20.82 -9.11 3.05
#